data_AF-A0A966DJ22-F1
#
_entry.id   AF-A0A966DJ22-F1
#
_cell.length_a   1.000
_cell.length_b   1.000
_cell.length_c   1.000
_cell.angle_alpha   90.00
_cell.angle_beta   90.00
_cell.angle_gamma   90.00
#
_symmetry.space_group_name_H-M   'P 1'
#
loop_
_entity.id
_entity.type
_entity.pdbx_description
1 polymer ?
#
loop_
_entity_poly.entity_id
_entity_poly.type
_entity_poly.pdbx_seq_one_letter_code
_entity_poly.pdbx_strand_id
1 'polypeptide(L)'
;EGGRWTDFTSFEGNANAIRLLMHQFRGRRKGGFAMTYATLASIVKYPYSSELSGGRNKFGFFASEEEDYRRIADDLGVRRISERPLRFARYPLVYLVEAADDICYQVMDIEDAHKLHLITTDKAMELFLGFFEGERRRRREETLLMVSDLNEQIAYLRTSVIGLLIEECASVFMENESEILSGSFSGTLIKHLSPAVAAAYSACSSFAVQHIYRSRDVLDIELAGYRIIGFLLEVFTDAIRKPEHAYSTLLLNRLPDQYEVDAPTLYGKLQALIDFVSGMTDVYALDLYRKITGMGLPAV
;
A
#
# COMPACT_ATOMS: atom_id res chain seq x y z
N GLU A 1 -5.01 -19.01 21.79
CA GLU A 1 -5.55 -19.09 20.41
C GLU A 1 -4.49 -18.93 19.31
N GLY A 2 -3.20 -18.71 19.61
CA GLY A 2 -2.14 -18.63 18.59
C GLY A 2 -2.11 -17.33 17.77
N GLY A 3 -3.19 -16.54 17.79
CA GLY A 3 -3.24 -15.20 17.20
C GLY A 3 -2.55 -14.12 18.04
N ARG A 4 -2.27 -12.97 17.41
CA ARG A 4 -1.55 -11.85 18.00
C ARG A 4 -2.41 -10.58 18.02
N TRP A 5 -2.51 -9.93 19.17
CA TRP A 5 -3.21 -8.64 19.26
C TRP A 5 -2.55 -7.55 18.39
N THR A 6 -1.23 -7.62 18.25
CA THR A 6 -0.44 -6.71 17.40
C THR A 6 -0.82 -6.77 15.92
N ASP A 7 -1.39 -7.88 15.44
CA ASP A 7 -1.92 -8.00 14.06
C ASP A 7 -3.03 -6.99 13.81
N PHE A 8 -3.84 -6.68 14.83
CA PHE A 8 -4.99 -5.80 14.72
C PHE A 8 -4.63 -4.35 15.08
N THR A 9 -3.86 -4.13 16.14
CA THR A 9 -3.48 -2.76 16.56
C THR A 9 -2.44 -2.11 15.67
N SER A 10 -1.71 -2.91 14.88
CA SER A 10 -0.74 -2.42 13.90
C SER A 10 -1.14 -2.75 12.47
N PHE A 11 -2.44 -2.97 12.20
CA PHE A 11 -2.99 -3.41 10.91
C PHE A 11 -2.29 -2.74 9.72
N GLU A 12 -1.96 -3.55 8.72
CA GLU A 12 -1.13 -3.13 7.60
C GLU A 12 -1.61 -3.75 6.28
N GLY A 13 -1.74 -2.91 5.25
CA GLY A 13 -2.28 -3.30 3.94
C GLY A 13 -1.45 -4.35 3.18
N ASN A 14 -0.13 -4.35 3.29
CA ASN A 14 0.76 -5.36 2.71
C ASN A 14 0.56 -6.73 3.36
N ALA A 15 0.44 -6.78 4.70
CA ALA A 15 0.10 -8.03 5.39
C ALA A 15 -1.30 -8.51 4.97
N ASN A 16 -2.25 -7.59 4.82
CA ASN A 16 -3.59 -7.90 4.34
C ASN A 16 -3.63 -8.36 2.88
N ALA A 17 -2.80 -7.79 2.01
CA ALA A 17 -2.69 -8.23 0.62
C ALA A 17 -2.22 -9.68 0.54
N ILE A 18 -1.22 -10.06 1.34
CA ILE A 18 -0.76 -11.45 1.44
C ILE A 18 -1.88 -12.39 1.89
N ARG A 19 -2.62 -11.98 2.92
CA ARG A 19 -3.78 -12.73 3.38
C ARG A 19 -4.83 -12.88 2.28
N LEU A 20 -5.21 -11.81 1.60
CA LEU A 20 -6.20 -11.87 0.52
C LEU A 20 -5.79 -12.83 -0.60
N LEU A 21 -4.50 -12.93 -0.87
CA LEU A 21 -3.95 -13.77 -1.94
C LEU A 21 -3.79 -15.23 -1.55
N MET A 22 -3.39 -15.51 -0.31
CA MET A 22 -3.05 -16.86 0.16
C MET A 22 -4.19 -17.54 0.92
N HIS A 23 -4.98 -16.76 1.68
CA HIS A 23 -6.00 -17.30 2.57
C HIS A 23 -7.12 -17.98 1.78
N GLN A 24 -7.50 -19.16 2.25
CA GLN A 24 -8.61 -19.91 1.68
C GLN A 24 -9.92 -19.44 2.31
N PHE A 25 -10.49 -18.36 1.79
CA PHE A 25 -11.86 -17.97 2.11
C PHE A 25 -12.86 -19.07 1.75
N ARG A 26 -14.01 -19.11 2.44
CA ARG A 26 -15.04 -20.12 2.18
C ARG A 26 -15.51 -20.10 0.74
N GLY A 27 -15.68 -21.30 0.18
CA GLY A 27 -16.02 -21.48 -1.23
C GLY A 27 -14.85 -21.29 -2.21
N ARG A 28 -13.66 -20.86 -1.76
CA ARG A 28 -12.47 -20.77 -2.61
C ARG A 28 -11.67 -22.08 -2.62
N ARG A 29 -10.88 -22.25 -3.68
CA ARG A 29 -9.96 -23.38 -3.82
C ARG A 29 -8.89 -23.39 -2.73
N LYS A 30 -8.32 -24.57 -2.47
CA LYS A 30 -7.18 -24.72 -1.56
C LYS A 30 -6.02 -23.81 -1.98
N GLY A 31 -5.48 -23.06 -1.01
CA GLY A 31 -4.42 -22.08 -1.24
C GLY A 31 -4.89 -20.75 -1.84
N GLY A 32 -6.19 -20.45 -1.80
CA GLY A 32 -6.74 -19.17 -2.25
C GLY A 32 -6.50 -18.93 -3.74
N PHE A 33 -5.74 -17.89 -4.08
CA PHE A 33 -5.38 -17.61 -5.46
C PHE A 33 -4.26 -18.50 -6.01
N ALA A 34 -3.65 -19.38 -5.21
CA ALA A 34 -2.63 -20.36 -5.62
C ALA A 34 -1.58 -19.76 -6.59
N MET A 35 -1.00 -18.63 -6.20
CA MET A 35 0.03 -17.93 -6.98
C MET A 35 1.39 -18.60 -6.82
N THR A 36 2.33 -18.27 -7.71
CA THR A 36 3.72 -18.73 -7.56
C THR A 36 4.36 -18.08 -6.32
N TYR A 37 5.28 -18.80 -5.70
CA TYR A 37 5.97 -18.32 -4.51
C TYR A 37 6.76 -17.04 -4.77
N ALA A 38 7.43 -16.95 -5.91
CA ALA A 38 8.18 -15.75 -6.30
C ALA A 38 7.25 -14.53 -6.39
N THR A 39 6.05 -14.65 -6.95
CA THR A 39 5.07 -13.55 -7.00
C THR A 39 4.63 -13.12 -5.60
N LEU A 40 4.31 -14.08 -4.71
CA LEU A 40 3.92 -13.76 -3.33
C LEU A 40 5.05 -13.10 -2.55
N ALA A 41 6.29 -13.60 -2.66
CA ALA A 41 7.43 -13.03 -1.98
C ALA A 41 7.77 -11.60 -2.46
N SER A 42 7.54 -11.31 -3.75
CA SER A 42 7.83 -10.01 -4.37
C SER A 42 6.98 -8.86 -3.84
N ILE A 43 5.84 -9.14 -3.21
CA ILE A 43 4.95 -8.12 -2.64
C ILE A 43 5.11 -7.97 -1.12
N VAL A 44 5.93 -8.82 -0.46
CA VAL A 44 6.17 -8.71 0.99
C VAL A 44 7.25 -7.68 1.28
N LYS A 45 6.82 -6.42 1.38
CA LYS A 45 7.67 -5.25 1.67
C LYS A 45 8.36 -5.33 3.05
N TYR A 46 7.70 -5.95 4.01
CA TYR A 46 8.10 -6.01 5.43
C TYR A 46 8.08 -7.47 5.92
N PRO A 47 9.07 -8.31 5.57
CA PRO A 47 9.00 -9.76 5.77
C PRO A 47 9.24 -10.18 7.24
N TYR A 48 8.39 -9.69 8.14
CA TYR A 48 8.47 -9.91 9.57
C TYR A 48 7.11 -9.84 10.27
N SER A 49 7.04 -10.47 11.45
CA SER A 49 5.86 -10.54 12.33
C SER A 49 5.43 -9.16 12.84
N SER A 50 4.13 -8.98 13.07
CA SER A 50 3.56 -7.79 13.74
C SER A 50 4.16 -7.52 15.13
N GLU A 51 4.76 -8.51 15.80
CA GLU A 51 5.48 -8.32 17.07
C GLU A 51 6.73 -7.44 16.93
N LEU A 52 7.29 -7.35 15.71
CA LEU A 52 8.44 -6.51 15.39
C LEU A 52 8.03 -5.15 14.82
N SER A 53 6.73 -4.86 14.76
CA SER A 53 6.21 -3.58 14.26
C SER A 53 6.73 -2.40 15.10
N GLY A 54 6.98 -2.63 16.40
CA GLY A 54 7.41 -1.58 17.33
C GLY A 54 6.40 -0.44 17.43
N GLY A 55 5.11 -0.73 17.21
CA GLY A 55 4.04 0.28 17.16
C GLY A 55 4.00 1.09 15.85
N ARG A 56 4.90 0.81 14.90
CA ARG A 56 4.82 1.33 13.53
C ARG A 56 3.99 0.35 12.72
N ASN A 57 2.95 0.81 12.02
CA ASN A 57 2.07 -0.02 11.19
C ASN A 57 2.80 -0.56 9.95
N LYS A 58 3.78 -1.46 10.15
CA LYS A 58 4.67 -2.03 9.13
C LYS A 58 5.03 -3.45 9.54
N PHE A 59 4.46 -4.44 8.87
CA PHE A 59 4.77 -5.88 8.96
C PHE A 59 4.16 -6.58 7.73
N GLY A 60 4.49 -7.85 7.47
CA GLY A 60 4.27 -8.45 6.14
C GLY A 60 3.33 -9.66 6.10
N PHE A 61 2.97 -10.20 7.26
CA PHE A 61 2.08 -11.34 7.37
C PHE A 61 1.46 -11.38 8.76
N PHE A 62 0.18 -11.74 8.84
CA PHE A 62 -0.49 -11.99 10.11
C PHE A 62 -0.04 -13.33 10.72
N ALA A 63 -0.36 -13.56 11.99
CA ALA A 63 -0.10 -14.85 12.63
C ALA A 63 -0.76 -16.02 11.89
N SER A 64 -1.93 -15.80 11.27
CA SER A 64 -2.65 -16.79 10.46
C SER A 64 -1.91 -17.20 9.17
N GLU A 65 -1.11 -16.31 8.57
CA GLU A 65 -0.35 -16.56 7.34
C GLU A 65 1.15 -16.81 7.59
N GLU A 66 1.60 -16.77 8.84
CA GLU A 66 3.03 -16.88 9.18
C GLU A 66 3.65 -18.21 8.70
N GLU A 67 2.98 -19.34 8.94
CA GLU A 67 3.49 -20.65 8.54
C GLU A 67 3.57 -20.80 7.02
N ASP A 68 2.60 -20.24 6.30
CA ASP A 68 2.60 -20.30 4.83
C ASP A 68 3.70 -19.40 4.25
N TYR A 69 3.92 -18.22 4.83
CA TYR A 69 5.04 -17.37 4.43
C TYR A 69 6.39 -18.00 4.77
N ARG A 70 6.53 -18.68 5.92
CA ARG A 70 7.75 -19.43 6.28
C ARG A 70 8.09 -20.47 5.20
N ARG A 71 7.09 -21.22 4.72
CA ARG A 71 7.29 -22.19 3.62
C ARG A 71 7.75 -21.52 2.33
N ILE A 72 7.13 -20.40 1.95
CA ILE A 72 7.50 -19.62 0.76
C ILE A 72 8.95 -19.15 0.86
N ALA A 73 9.33 -18.56 2.00
CA ALA A 73 10.66 -18.04 2.24
C ALA A 73 11.72 -19.15 2.21
N ASP A 74 11.42 -20.31 2.82
CA ASP A 74 12.33 -21.45 2.85
C ASP A 74 12.54 -22.06 1.46
N ASP A 75 11.47 -22.26 0.68
CA ASP A 75 11.55 -22.81 -0.69
C ASP A 75 12.27 -21.86 -1.66
N LEU A 76 12.18 -20.55 -1.44
CA LEU A 76 12.90 -19.55 -2.23
C LEU A 76 14.32 -19.27 -1.72
N GLY A 77 14.73 -19.88 -0.61
CA GLY A 77 16.06 -19.63 0.00
C GLY A 77 16.21 -18.21 0.57
N VAL A 78 15.12 -17.55 0.95
CA VAL A 78 15.18 -16.22 1.56
C VAL A 78 15.83 -16.33 2.94
N ARG A 79 16.89 -15.53 3.15
CA ARG A 79 17.64 -15.54 4.39
C ARG A 79 16.75 -15.22 5.60
N ARG A 80 16.69 -16.15 6.56
CA ARG A 80 16.06 -15.92 7.86
C ARG A 80 16.98 -15.07 8.75
N ILE A 81 16.45 -13.97 9.29
CA ILE A 81 17.17 -13.06 10.20
C ILE A 81 16.89 -13.43 11.65
N SER A 82 15.65 -13.80 11.98
CA SER A 82 15.22 -14.20 13.33
C SER A 82 14.09 -15.22 13.23
N GLU A 83 14.10 -16.21 14.13
CA GLU A 83 13.04 -17.22 14.24
C GLU A 83 11.88 -16.74 15.11
N ARG A 84 12.17 -16.03 16.20
CA ARG A 84 11.18 -15.57 17.18
C ARG A 84 11.54 -14.20 17.76
N PRO A 85 10.76 -13.14 17.45
CA PRO A 85 9.70 -13.13 16.43
C PRO A 85 10.26 -13.38 15.01
N LEU A 86 9.43 -13.93 14.13
CA LEU A 86 9.85 -14.33 12.79
C LEU A 86 10.20 -13.10 11.93
N ARG A 87 11.38 -13.13 11.30
CA ARG A 87 11.85 -12.11 10.37
C ARG A 87 12.77 -12.72 9.33
N PHE A 88 12.57 -12.33 8.08
CA PHE A 88 13.42 -12.66 6.95
C PHE A 88 14.06 -11.40 6.36
N ALA A 89 15.04 -11.59 5.49
CA ALA A 89 15.48 -10.57 4.56
C ALA A 89 14.40 -10.31 3.50
N ARG A 90 14.46 -9.15 2.83
CA ARG A 90 13.58 -8.87 1.69
C ARG A 90 13.93 -9.78 0.52
N TYR A 91 12.91 -10.27 -0.17
CA TYR A 91 13.09 -10.98 -1.43
C TYR A 91 13.57 -9.99 -2.51
N PRO A 92 14.53 -10.34 -3.40
CA PRO A 92 15.14 -9.39 -4.33
C PRO A 92 14.15 -8.55 -5.16
N LEU A 93 13.09 -9.16 -5.68
CA LEU A 93 12.15 -8.45 -6.54
C LEU A 93 11.28 -7.41 -5.79
N VAL A 94 11.22 -7.47 -4.45
CA VAL A 94 10.55 -6.44 -3.63
C VAL A 94 11.15 -5.06 -3.88
N TYR A 95 12.47 -4.96 -4.10
CA TYR A 95 13.13 -3.69 -4.35
C TYR A 95 12.67 -3.03 -5.65
N LEU A 96 12.38 -3.83 -6.68
CA LEU A 96 11.85 -3.33 -7.95
C LEU A 96 10.38 -2.92 -7.82
N VAL A 97 9.57 -3.70 -7.10
CA VAL A 97 8.17 -3.36 -6.82
C VAL A 97 8.07 -2.07 -6.01
N GLU A 98 8.89 -1.93 -4.95
CA GLU A 98 8.96 -0.73 -4.12
C GLU A 98 9.43 0.49 -4.92
N ALA A 99 10.43 0.34 -5.80
CA ALA A 99 10.87 1.42 -6.67
C ALA A 99 9.79 1.85 -7.68
N ALA A 100 9.08 0.88 -8.29
CA ALA A 100 7.99 1.18 -9.20
C ALA A 100 6.86 1.95 -8.49
N ASP A 101 6.51 1.54 -7.27
CA ASP A 101 5.54 2.21 -6.39
C ASP A 101 5.95 3.66 -6.11
N ASP A 102 7.19 3.86 -5.63
CA ASP A 102 7.73 5.17 -5.29
C ASP A 102 7.77 6.13 -6.50
N ILE A 103 8.23 5.64 -7.68
CA ILE A 103 8.28 6.43 -8.93
C ILE A 103 6.88 6.85 -9.36
N CYS A 104 5.94 5.89 -9.35
CA CYS A 104 4.57 6.11 -9.76
C CYS A 104 3.91 7.21 -8.94
N TYR A 105 3.89 7.08 -7.61
CA TYR A 105 3.29 8.09 -6.74
C TYR A 105 3.97 9.45 -6.93
N GLN A 106 5.30 9.52 -6.78
CA GLN A 106 5.99 10.81 -6.75
C GLN A 106 5.81 11.64 -8.02
N VAL A 107 5.75 11.00 -9.20
CA VAL A 107 5.60 11.71 -10.48
C VAL A 107 4.12 11.94 -10.82
N MET A 108 3.25 10.95 -10.61
CA MET A 108 1.82 11.09 -10.92
C MET A 108 1.13 12.12 -10.03
N ASP A 109 1.49 12.20 -8.75
CA ASP A 109 0.86 13.16 -7.82
C ASP A 109 1.10 14.62 -8.26
N ILE A 110 2.27 14.92 -8.86
CA ILE A 110 2.56 16.25 -9.41
C ILE A 110 1.73 16.54 -10.66
N GLU A 111 1.56 15.56 -11.56
CA GLU A 111 0.72 15.70 -12.75
C GLU A 111 -0.75 15.88 -12.38
N ASP A 112 -1.26 15.07 -11.46
CA ASP A 112 -2.65 15.13 -11.03
C ASP A 112 -2.93 16.43 -10.28
N ALA A 113 -2.01 16.91 -9.45
CA ALA A 113 -2.12 18.23 -8.83
C ALA A 113 -2.16 19.36 -9.86
N HIS A 114 -1.43 19.24 -10.97
CA HIS A 114 -1.49 20.21 -12.08
C HIS A 114 -2.85 20.16 -12.78
N LYS A 115 -3.36 18.97 -13.10
CA LYS A 115 -4.68 18.78 -13.71
C LYS A 115 -5.83 19.27 -12.83
N LEU A 116 -5.70 19.10 -11.52
CA LEU A 116 -6.65 19.59 -10.52
C LEU A 116 -6.47 21.08 -10.19
N HIS A 117 -5.56 21.78 -10.89
CA HIS A 117 -5.24 23.19 -10.68
C HIS A 117 -4.78 23.54 -9.26
N LEU A 118 -4.26 22.55 -8.51
CA LEU A 118 -3.63 22.77 -7.21
C LEU A 118 -2.26 23.43 -7.36
N ILE A 119 -1.61 23.27 -8.52
CA ILE A 119 -0.33 23.88 -8.86
C ILE A 119 -0.33 24.48 -10.26
N THR A 120 0.53 25.47 -10.48
CA THR A 120 0.71 26.09 -11.80
C THR A 120 1.53 25.21 -12.72
N THR A 121 1.30 25.37 -14.03
CA THR A 121 2.11 24.72 -15.07
C THR A 121 3.60 25.00 -14.90
N ASP A 122 3.97 26.26 -14.67
CA ASP A 122 5.37 26.65 -14.48
C ASP A 122 6.00 25.90 -13.31
N LYS A 123 5.25 25.71 -12.22
CA LYS A 123 5.76 24.99 -11.05
C LYS A 123 5.95 23.51 -11.32
N ALA A 124 5.01 22.87 -12.01
CA ALA A 124 5.13 21.47 -12.41
C ALA A 124 6.35 21.27 -13.35
N MET A 125 6.55 22.18 -14.31
CA MET A 125 7.72 22.16 -15.20
C MET A 125 9.02 22.37 -14.44
N GLU A 126 9.07 23.33 -13.51
CA GLU A 126 10.25 23.58 -12.66
C GLU A 126 10.66 22.32 -11.91
N LEU A 127 9.71 21.63 -11.27
CA LEU A 127 9.95 20.41 -10.52
C LEU A 127 10.50 19.28 -11.41
N PHE A 128 9.87 19.03 -12.57
CA PHE A 128 10.32 17.98 -13.49
C PHE A 128 11.64 18.30 -14.20
N LEU A 129 11.87 19.57 -14.58
CA LEU A 129 13.14 19.99 -15.15
C LEU A 129 14.28 19.93 -14.13
N GLY A 130 13.97 20.00 -12.83
CA GLY A 130 14.94 19.83 -11.75
C GLY A 130 15.67 18.48 -11.73
N PHE A 131 15.13 17.44 -12.39
CA PHE A 131 15.79 16.15 -12.54
C PHE A 131 16.92 16.14 -13.58
N PHE A 132 17.08 17.21 -14.35
CA PHE A 132 18.03 17.26 -15.46
C PHE A 132 18.99 18.44 -15.31
N GLU A 133 20.25 18.26 -15.73
CA GLU A 133 21.27 19.29 -15.74
C GLU A 133 21.94 19.42 -17.11
N GLY A 134 22.56 20.58 -17.36
CA GLY A 134 23.33 20.87 -18.57
C GLY A 134 22.59 20.58 -19.87
N GLU A 135 23.29 19.88 -20.79
CA GLU A 135 22.77 19.52 -22.11
C GLU A 135 21.49 18.67 -22.06
N ARG A 136 21.34 17.82 -21.04
CA ARG A 136 20.13 17.01 -20.88
C ARG A 136 18.94 17.93 -20.65
N ARG A 137 19.05 18.90 -19.75
CA ARG A 137 17.99 19.88 -19.45
C ARG A 137 17.67 20.76 -20.65
N ARG A 138 18.69 21.37 -21.26
CA ARG A 138 18.55 22.27 -22.42
C ARG A 138 17.75 21.61 -23.54
N ARG A 139 18.05 20.34 -23.85
CA ARG A 139 17.31 19.58 -24.87
C ARG A 139 15.82 19.43 -24.55
N ARG A 140 15.45 19.26 -23.28
CA ARG A 140 14.02 19.15 -22.88
C ARG A 140 13.36 20.51 -23.02
N GLU A 141 13.99 21.58 -22.52
CA GLU A 141 13.48 22.95 -22.67
C GLU A 141 13.26 23.32 -24.15
N GLU A 142 14.18 22.97 -25.04
CA GLU A 142 14.00 23.14 -26.50
C GLU A 142 12.84 22.33 -27.07
N THR A 143 12.63 21.11 -26.56
CA THR A 143 11.51 20.26 -26.97
C THR A 143 10.17 20.85 -26.55
N LEU A 144 10.09 21.45 -25.35
CA LEU A 144 8.89 22.12 -24.87
C LEU A 144 8.45 23.27 -25.77
N LEU A 145 9.40 24.00 -26.37
CA LEU A 145 9.10 25.10 -27.29
C LEU A 145 8.44 24.63 -28.60
N MET A 146 8.55 23.34 -28.95
CA MET A 146 7.95 22.80 -30.17
C MET A 146 6.47 22.45 -30.02
N VAL A 147 5.96 22.40 -28.79
CA VAL A 147 4.60 21.96 -28.46
C VAL A 147 3.87 23.09 -27.74
N SER A 148 2.69 23.50 -28.18
CA SER A 148 1.94 24.57 -27.50
C SER A 148 0.99 24.06 -26.41
N ASP A 149 0.62 22.78 -26.44
CA ASP A 149 -0.25 22.18 -25.44
C ASP A 149 0.52 21.93 -24.13
N LEU A 150 0.10 22.61 -23.06
CA LEU A 150 0.73 22.51 -21.75
C LEU A 150 0.60 21.11 -21.13
N ASN A 151 -0.51 20.41 -21.38
CA ASN A 151 -0.69 19.05 -20.86
C ASN A 151 0.24 18.07 -21.56
N GLU A 152 0.45 18.21 -22.87
CA GLU A 152 1.42 17.40 -23.60
C GLU A 152 2.85 17.69 -23.14
N GLN A 153 3.18 18.96 -22.88
CA GLN A 153 4.47 19.35 -22.32
C GLN A 153 4.73 18.69 -20.96
N ILE A 154 3.76 18.71 -20.04
CA ILE A 154 3.86 18.04 -18.73
C ILE A 154 3.97 16.52 -18.90
N ALA A 155 3.17 15.91 -19.78
CA ALA A 155 3.23 14.47 -20.06
C ALA A 155 4.59 14.04 -20.64
N TYR A 156 5.21 14.87 -21.47
CA TYR A 156 6.56 14.65 -22.00
C TYR A 156 7.61 14.68 -20.89
N LEU A 157 7.57 15.71 -20.02
CA LEU A 157 8.48 15.82 -18.89
C LEU A 157 8.32 14.66 -17.92
N ARG A 158 7.08 14.29 -17.57
CA ARG A 158 6.75 13.11 -16.76
C ARG A 158 7.42 11.86 -17.32
N THR A 159 7.23 11.60 -18.62
CA THR A 159 7.82 10.42 -19.28
C THR A 159 9.34 10.44 -19.21
N SER A 160 9.94 11.62 -19.37
CA SER A 160 11.39 11.80 -19.24
C SER A 160 11.89 11.51 -17.82
N VAL A 161 11.17 12.00 -16.79
CA VAL A 161 11.52 11.78 -15.38
C VAL A 161 11.36 10.31 -14.99
N ILE A 162 10.27 9.67 -15.39
CA ILE A 162 10.04 8.23 -15.15
C ILE A 162 11.16 7.40 -15.79
N GLY A 163 11.53 7.70 -17.04
CA GLY A 163 12.62 7.01 -17.73
C GLY A 163 13.95 7.13 -16.97
N LEU A 164 14.30 8.33 -16.52
CA LEU A 164 15.50 8.57 -15.72
C LEU A 164 15.48 7.78 -14.40
N LEU A 165 14.37 7.83 -13.66
CA LEU A 165 14.26 7.13 -12.36
C LEU A 165 14.32 5.61 -12.51
N ILE A 166 13.76 5.07 -13.60
CA ILE A 166 13.88 3.64 -13.95
C ILE A 166 15.34 3.28 -14.21
N GLU A 167 16.05 4.07 -15.03
CA GLU A 167 17.47 3.84 -15.34
C GLU A 167 18.35 3.87 -14.08
N GLU A 168 18.13 4.86 -13.20
CA GLU A 168 18.87 4.97 -11.94
C GLU A 168 18.56 3.79 -10.99
N CYS A 169 17.28 3.45 -10.79
CA CYS A 169 16.91 2.32 -9.92
C CYS A 169 17.42 0.98 -10.47
N ALA A 170 17.38 0.77 -11.78
CA ALA A 170 17.93 -0.42 -12.41
C ALA A 170 19.45 -0.50 -12.22
N SER A 171 20.15 0.62 -12.35
CA SER A 171 21.60 0.69 -12.12
C SER A 171 21.93 0.36 -10.66
N VAL A 172 21.25 0.99 -9.69
CA VAL A 172 21.40 0.68 -8.26
C VAL A 172 21.13 -0.80 -7.98
N PHE A 173 20.07 -1.37 -8.56
CA PHE A 173 19.73 -2.78 -8.37
C PHE A 173 20.85 -3.72 -8.86
N MET A 174 21.40 -3.45 -10.04
CA MET A 174 22.47 -4.27 -10.63
C MET A 174 23.81 -4.09 -9.90
N GLU A 175 24.17 -2.86 -9.54
CA GLU A 175 25.41 -2.57 -8.81
C GLU A 175 25.43 -3.21 -7.42
N ASN A 176 24.26 -3.42 -6.81
CA ASN A 176 24.10 -3.99 -5.48
C ASN A 176 23.58 -5.44 -5.50
N GLU A 177 23.66 -6.14 -6.63
CA GLU A 177 23.11 -7.49 -6.82
C GLU A 177 23.56 -8.45 -5.71
N SER A 178 24.85 -8.47 -5.38
CA SER A 178 25.41 -9.36 -4.34
C SER A 178 24.83 -9.09 -2.94
N GLU A 179 24.61 -7.82 -2.60
CA GLU A 179 24.02 -7.45 -1.30
C GLU A 179 22.52 -7.75 -1.24
N ILE A 180 21.82 -7.56 -2.35
CA ILE A 180 20.40 -7.87 -2.49
C ILE A 180 20.18 -9.39 -2.38
N LEU A 181 20.97 -10.19 -3.10
CA LEU A 181 20.87 -11.66 -3.07
C LEU A 181 21.27 -12.24 -1.71
N SER A 182 22.22 -11.65 -1.00
CA SER A 182 22.61 -12.08 0.36
C SER A 182 21.70 -11.53 1.47
N GLY A 183 20.75 -10.66 1.12
CA GLY A 183 19.79 -10.05 2.03
C GLY A 183 20.40 -9.02 2.98
N SER A 184 21.56 -8.43 2.65
CA SER A 184 22.24 -7.40 3.45
C SER A 184 21.94 -5.97 2.98
N PHE A 185 21.41 -5.79 1.77
CA PHE A 185 21.12 -4.47 1.23
C PHE A 185 20.08 -3.72 2.09
N SER A 186 20.43 -2.48 2.47
CA SER A 186 19.62 -1.66 3.39
C SER A 186 18.98 -0.48 2.67
N GLY A 187 17.71 -0.21 2.98
CA GLY A 187 16.94 0.89 2.40
C GLY A 187 16.15 0.49 1.16
N THR A 188 15.81 1.48 0.33
CA THR A 188 15.06 1.35 -0.92
C THR A 188 15.95 1.81 -2.07
N LEU A 189 15.69 1.40 -3.32
CA LEU A 189 16.51 1.82 -4.46
C LEU A 189 16.53 3.35 -4.61
N ILE A 190 15.39 4.02 -4.34
CA ILE A 190 15.24 5.48 -4.36
C ILE A 190 16.19 6.20 -3.37
N LYS A 191 16.55 5.56 -2.25
CA LYS A 191 17.48 6.16 -1.28
C LYS A 191 18.94 6.14 -1.73
N HIS A 192 19.25 5.40 -2.79
CA HIS A 192 20.59 5.24 -3.34
C HIS A 192 20.73 5.86 -4.74
N LEU A 193 19.77 6.70 -5.16
CA LEU A 193 19.87 7.47 -6.40
C LEU A 193 21.08 8.40 -6.37
N SER A 194 21.55 8.80 -7.57
CA SER A 194 22.59 9.81 -7.67
C SER A 194 22.20 11.12 -6.96
N PRO A 195 23.16 11.88 -6.38
CA PRO A 195 22.84 13.03 -5.54
C PRO A 195 21.94 14.09 -6.21
N ALA A 196 22.14 14.36 -7.50
CA ALA A 196 21.34 15.31 -8.26
C ALA A 196 19.88 14.84 -8.40
N VAL A 197 19.67 13.57 -8.77
CA VAL A 197 18.33 12.98 -8.92
C VAL A 197 17.64 12.85 -7.57
N ALA A 198 18.36 12.44 -6.53
CA ALA A 198 17.85 12.36 -5.15
C ALA A 198 17.39 13.73 -4.63
N ALA A 199 18.13 14.80 -4.94
CA ALA A 199 17.76 16.17 -4.57
C ALA A 199 16.46 16.60 -5.27
N ALA A 200 16.34 16.34 -6.58
CA ALA A 200 15.14 16.63 -7.36
C ALA A 200 13.91 15.84 -6.86
N TYR A 201 14.10 14.55 -6.56
CA TYR A 201 13.06 13.69 -5.98
C TYR A 201 12.60 14.23 -4.62
N SER A 202 13.53 14.60 -3.74
CA SER A 202 13.24 15.16 -2.43
C SER A 202 12.50 16.50 -2.51
N ALA A 203 12.84 17.34 -3.50
CA ALA A 203 12.13 18.59 -3.76
C ALA A 203 10.67 18.33 -4.16
N CYS A 204 10.41 17.36 -5.04
CA CYS A 204 9.05 16.96 -5.40
C CYS A 204 8.26 16.41 -4.21
N SER A 205 8.88 15.53 -3.41
CA SER A 205 8.25 14.94 -2.23
C SER A 205 7.90 16.00 -1.18
N SER A 206 8.83 16.90 -0.88
CA SER A 206 8.63 18.00 0.06
C SER A 206 7.51 18.94 -0.41
N PHE A 207 7.49 19.24 -1.71
CA PHE A 207 6.45 20.07 -2.30
C PHE A 207 5.07 19.39 -2.24
N ALA A 208 4.97 18.11 -2.60
CA ALA A 208 3.72 17.35 -2.55
C ALA A 208 3.12 17.30 -1.13
N VAL A 209 3.96 17.07 -0.11
CA VAL A 209 3.53 17.09 1.29
C VAL A 209 2.99 18.45 1.71
N GLN A 210 3.60 19.55 1.25
CA GLN A 210 3.21 20.89 1.65
C GLN A 210 1.94 21.39 0.94
N HIS A 211 1.76 21.02 -0.34
CA HIS A 211 0.77 21.66 -1.21
C HIS A 211 -0.33 20.73 -1.73
N ILE A 212 -0.12 19.41 -1.73
CA ILE A 212 -1.06 18.43 -2.28
C ILE A 212 -1.79 17.70 -1.14
N TYR A 213 -1.06 16.97 -0.30
CA TYR A 213 -1.65 16.13 0.75
C TYR A 213 -2.26 16.89 1.93
N ARG A 214 -1.84 18.15 2.13
CA ARG A 214 -2.38 19.04 3.18
C ARG A 214 -3.47 19.98 2.69
N SER A 215 -4.00 19.74 1.48
CA SER A 215 -5.17 20.47 1.00
C SER A 215 -6.40 20.16 1.86
N ARG A 216 -7.31 21.12 1.99
CA ARG A 216 -8.50 20.98 2.85
C ARG A 216 -9.40 19.83 2.41
N ASP A 217 -9.58 19.67 1.10
CA ASP A 217 -10.45 18.64 0.54
C ASP A 217 -9.95 17.23 0.87
N VAL A 218 -8.63 17.01 0.85
CA VAL A 218 -8.02 15.72 1.25
C VAL A 218 -8.26 15.45 2.73
N LEU A 219 -8.07 16.44 3.60
CA LEU A 219 -8.28 16.30 5.04
C LEU A 219 -9.74 15.98 5.41
N ASP A 220 -10.70 16.63 4.75
CA ASP A 220 -12.13 16.40 5.01
C ASP A 220 -12.53 14.96 4.63
N ILE A 221 -11.98 14.43 3.54
CA ILE A 221 -12.17 13.03 3.12
C ILE A 221 -11.56 12.06 4.14
N GLU A 222 -10.33 12.32 4.60
CA GLU A 222 -9.66 11.47 5.60
C GLU A 222 -10.43 11.42 6.93
N LEU A 223 -10.94 12.57 7.40
CA LEU A 223 -11.75 12.66 8.62
C LEU A 223 -13.04 11.84 8.51
N ALA A 224 -13.74 11.94 7.38
CA ALA A 224 -14.93 11.16 7.11
C ALA A 224 -14.61 9.65 7.09
N GLY A 225 -13.53 9.26 6.40
CA GLY A 225 -13.05 7.88 6.32
C GLY A 225 -12.76 7.30 7.71
N TYR A 226 -12.04 8.04 8.56
CA TYR A 226 -11.74 7.61 9.93
C TYR A 226 -13.01 7.33 10.74
N ARG A 227 -14.02 8.22 10.65
CA ARG A 227 -15.30 8.04 11.34
C ARG A 227 -16.08 6.83 10.82
N ILE A 228 -16.15 6.68 9.50
CA ILE A 228 -16.90 5.60 8.84
C ILE A 228 -16.31 4.25 9.20
N ILE A 229 -15.00 4.06 8.99
CA ILE A 229 -14.33 2.78 9.23
C ILE A 229 -14.33 2.45 10.73
N GLY A 230 -14.06 3.43 11.60
CA GLY A 230 -14.11 3.23 13.04
C GLY A 230 -15.48 2.76 13.53
N PHE A 231 -16.55 3.39 13.03
CA PHE A 231 -17.92 2.98 13.36
C PHE A 231 -18.25 1.57 12.87
N LEU A 232 -17.89 1.22 11.63
CA LEU A 232 -18.15 -0.12 11.08
C LEU A 232 -17.40 -1.18 11.89
N LEU A 233 -16.13 -0.96 12.20
CA LEU A 233 -15.34 -1.87 13.04
C LEU A 233 -15.99 -2.07 14.42
N GLU A 234 -16.40 -0.99 15.08
CA GLU A 234 -17.06 -1.05 16.40
C GLU A 234 -18.36 -1.87 16.35
N VAL A 235 -19.26 -1.53 15.44
CA VAL A 235 -20.58 -2.15 15.32
C VAL A 235 -20.49 -3.65 14.99
N PHE A 236 -19.63 -4.03 14.04
CA PHE A 236 -19.45 -5.45 13.72
C PHE A 236 -18.70 -6.20 14.81
N THR A 237 -17.77 -5.55 15.52
CA THR A 237 -17.03 -6.18 16.63
C THR A 237 -17.97 -6.50 17.79
N ASP A 238 -18.89 -5.60 18.10
CA ASP A 238 -19.93 -5.85 19.10
C ASP A 238 -20.88 -6.97 18.66
N ALA A 239 -21.24 -7.00 17.37
CA ALA A 239 -22.11 -8.03 16.82
C ALA A 239 -21.51 -9.44 16.94
N ILE A 240 -20.23 -9.64 16.61
CA ILE A 240 -19.57 -10.96 16.74
C ILE A 240 -19.38 -11.39 18.20
N ARG A 241 -19.30 -10.44 19.14
CA ARG A 241 -19.17 -10.71 20.59
C ARG A 241 -20.51 -11.06 21.24
N LYS A 242 -21.62 -10.61 20.64
CA LYS A 242 -22.99 -10.74 21.14
C LYS A 242 -23.95 -11.23 20.05
N PRO A 243 -23.68 -12.39 19.41
CA PRO A 243 -24.42 -12.85 18.23
C PRO A 243 -25.91 -13.15 18.51
N GLU A 244 -26.26 -13.41 19.77
CA GLU A 244 -27.62 -13.72 20.24
C GLU A 244 -28.57 -12.51 20.24
N HIS A 245 -28.03 -11.28 20.19
CA HIS A 245 -28.86 -10.08 20.11
C HIS A 245 -29.46 -9.95 18.70
N ALA A 246 -30.77 -9.67 18.62
CA ALA A 246 -31.48 -9.57 17.35
C ALA A 246 -30.83 -8.60 16.34
N TYR A 247 -30.32 -7.47 16.83
CA TYR A 247 -29.61 -6.49 15.99
C TYR A 247 -28.26 -7.03 15.49
N SER A 248 -27.49 -7.71 16.35
CA SER A 248 -26.25 -8.38 15.94
C SER A 248 -26.51 -9.42 14.86
N THR A 249 -27.58 -10.23 15.00
CA THR A 249 -27.96 -11.22 13.99
C THR A 249 -28.25 -10.56 12.64
N LEU A 250 -28.99 -9.43 12.62
CA LEU A 250 -29.25 -8.68 11.39
C LEU A 250 -27.97 -8.13 10.74
N LEU A 251 -27.00 -7.67 11.53
CA LEU A 251 -25.71 -7.20 11.05
C LEU A 251 -24.87 -8.34 10.48
N LEU A 252 -24.74 -9.45 11.22
CA LEU A 252 -23.95 -10.61 10.80
C LEU A 252 -24.52 -11.27 9.55
N ASN A 253 -25.85 -11.30 9.40
CA ASN A 253 -26.51 -11.81 8.18
C ASN A 253 -26.23 -10.97 6.92
N ARG A 254 -25.65 -9.76 7.05
CA ARG A 254 -25.18 -9.00 5.89
C ARG A 254 -23.77 -9.35 5.45
N LEU A 255 -23.00 -10.05 6.28
CA LEU A 255 -21.64 -10.42 5.94
C LEU A 255 -21.67 -11.50 4.86
N PRO A 256 -20.91 -11.33 3.76
CA PRO A 256 -20.80 -12.38 2.76
C PRO A 256 -20.30 -13.70 3.35
N ASP A 257 -20.89 -14.82 2.94
CA ASP A 257 -20.58 -16.17 3.46
C ASP A 257 -19.11 -16.58 3.33
N GLN A 258 -18.34 -15.89 2.47
CA GLN A 258 -16.91 -16.13 2.30
C GLN A 258 -16.09 -15.83 3.57
N TYR A 259 -16.59 -14.97 4.47
CA TYR A 259 -15.91 -14.55 5.69
C TYR A 259 -16.34 -15.41 6.90
N GLU A 260 -15.36 -15.94 7.63
CA GLU A 260 -15.57 -16.95 8.68
C GLU A 260 -15.89 -16.34 10.06
N VAL A 261 -16.99 -15.58 10.17
CA VAL A 261 -17.37 -14.88 11.41
C VAL A 261 -17.84 -15.79 12.56
N ASP A 262 -18.03 -17.06 12.28
CA ASP A 262 -18.31 -18.17 13.20
C ASP A 262 -17.05 -18.98 13.55
N ALA A 263 -15.85 -18.50 13.19
CA ALA A 263 -14.58 -19.11 13.59
C ALA A 263 -14.54 -19.42 15.11
N PRO A 264 -13.88 -20.51 15.54
CA PRO A 264 -13.93 -20.95 16.94
C PRO A 264 -13.25 -19.98 17.91
N THR A 265 -12.29 -19.18 17.43
CA THR A 265 -11.47 -18.27 18.22
C THR A 265 -11.90 -16.82 18.02
N LEU A 266 -11.75 -15.99 19.05
CA LEU A 266 -12.04 -14.56 18.91
C LEU A 266 -11.12 -13.91 17.87
N TYR A 267 -9.85 -14.33 17.82
CA TYR A 267 -8.91 -13.89 16.79
C TYR A 267 -9.43 -14.16 15.37
N GLY A 268 -9.90 -15.39 15.09
CA GLY A 268 -10.42 -15.74 13.78
C GLY A 268 -11.65 -14.91 13.39
N LYS A 269 -12.57 -14.70 14.35
CA LYS A 269 -13.76 -13.86 14.11
C LYS A 269 -13.40 -12.41 13.82
N LEU A 270 -12.47 -11.83 14.59
CA LEU A 270 -11.98 -10.47 14.38
C LEU A 270 -11.26 -10.35 13.04
N GLN A 271 -10.49 -11.34 12.65
CA GLN A 271 -9.78 -11.32 11.38
C GLN A 271 -10.75 -11.43 10.19
N ALA A 272 -11.79 -12.26 10.28
CA ALA A 272 -12.84 -12.33 9.27
C ALA A 272 -13.61 -10.99 9.13
N LEU A 273 -13.85 -10.28 10.24
CA LEU A 273 -14.42 -8.94 10.23
C LEU A 273 -13.50 -7.94 9.53
N ILE A 274 -12.20 -7.98 9.83
CA ILE A 274 -11.20 -7.11 9.18
C ILE A 274 -11.10 -7.43 7.70
N ASP A 275 -11.15 -8.71 7.30
CA ASP A 275 -11.19 -9.13 5.89
C ASP A 275 -12.38 -8.49 5.17
N PHE A 276 -13.56 -8.48 5.82
CA PHE A 276 -14.75 -7.81 5.29
C PHE A 276 -14.58 -6.29 5.17
N VAL A 277 -14.16 -5.61 6.23
CA VAL A 277 -14.05 -4.15 6.27
C VAL A 277 -12.95 -3.65 5.34
N SER A 278 -11.78 -4.29 5.34
CA SER A 278 -10.68 -3.93 4.44
C SER A 278 -10.93 -4.29 2.97
N GLY A 279 -11.85 -5.22 2.71
CA GLY A 279 -12.29 -5.59 1.36
C GLY A 279 -13.36 -4.66 0.77
N MET A 280 -13.84 -3.67 1.51
CA MET A 280 -14.83 -2.70 1.02
C MET A 280 -14.19 -1.68 0.08
N THR A 281 -14.95 -1.24 -0.92
CA THR A 281 -14.65 0.03 -1.60
C THR A 281 -15.15 1.21 -0.76
N ASP A 282 -14.56 2.39 -0.93
CA ASP A 282 -14.96 3.60 -0.21
C ASP A 282 -16.46 3.91 -0.34
N VAL A 283 -16.98 3.76 -1.57
CA VAL A 283 -18.41 3.98 -1.88
C VAL A 283 -19.28 2.98 -1.12
N TYR A 284 -18.87 1.71 -1.06
CA TYR A 284 -19.61 0.68 -0.34
C TYR A 284 -19.56 0.90 1.18
N ALA A 285 -18.40 1.25 1.73
CA ALA A 285 -18.26 1.55 3.17
C ALA A 285 -19.14 2.74 3.58
N LEU A 286 -19.16 3.81 2.79
CA LEU A 286 -20.02 4.98 3.02
C LEU A 286 -21.50 4.63 2.92
N ASP A 287 -21.91 3.87 1.90
CA ASP A 287 -23.30 3.41 1.74
C ASP A 287 -23.74 2.52 2.90
N LEU A 288 -22.91 1.56 3.32
CA LEU A 288 -23.18 0.69 4.44
C LEU A 288 -23.30 1.48 5.75
N TYR A 289 -22.39 2.42 5.99
CA TYR A 289 -22.46 3.33 7.12
C TYR A 289 -23.78 4.10 7.15
N ARG A 290 -24.17 4.73 6.04
CA ARG A 290 -25.45 5.47 5.92
C ARG A 290 -26.67 4.60 6.16
N LYS A 291 -26.66 3.34 5.69
CA LYS A 291 -27.74 2.38 5.91
C LYS A 291 -27.86 1.98 7.38
N ILE A 292 -26.74 1.71 8.03
CA ILE A 292 -26.71 1.31 9.45
C ILE A 292 -27.13 2.47 10.37
N THR A 293 -26.71 3.70 10.05
CA THR A 293 -27.08 4.89 10.83
C THR A 293 -28.46 5.47 10.46
N GLY A 294 -29.18 4.86 9.52
CA GLY A 294 -30.50 5.33 9.07
C GLY A 294 -30.49 6.61 8.21
N MET A 295 -29.32 7.10 7.79
CA MET A 295 -29.18 8.28 6.92
C MET A 295 -29.51 8.00 5.45
N GLY A 296 -29.47 6.72 5.03
CA GLY A 296 -29.69 6.29 3.65
C GLY A 296 -31.06 5.67 3.36
N LEU A 297 -32.00 5.74 4.31
CA LEU A 297 -33.35 5.20 4.08
C LEU A 297 -34.12 6.16 3.14
N PRO A 298 -34.86 5.64 2.14
CA PRO A 298 -35.77 6.48 1.36
C PRO A 298 -36.70 7.22 2.32
N ALA A 299 -36.85 8.53 2.14
CA ALA A 299 -37.91 9.26 2.83
C ALA A 299 -39.25 8.63 2.41
N VAL A 300 -39.98 8.09 3.38
CA VAL A 300 -41.34 7.55 3.18
C VAL A 300 -42.31 8.70 3.00
#